data_AF-A0A9D4VML6-F1
#
_entry.id   AF-A0A9D4VML6-F1
#
_cell.length_a   1.000
_cell.length_b   1.000
_cell.length_c   1.000
_cell.angle_alpha   90.00
_cell.angle_beta   90.00
_cell.angle_gamma   90.00
#
_symmetry.space_group_name_H-M   'P 1'
#
loop_
_entity.id
_entity.type
_entity.pdbx_description
1 polymer ?
#
loop_
_entity_poly.entity_id
_entity_poly.type
_entity_poly.pdbx_seq_one_letter_code
_entity_poly.pdbx_strand_id
1 'polypeptide(L)'
;MARRILKTLEMDEEYEGNVEATGEDYSVEPADSRRPFRALLDVGLVKTTTGNRVFGALKGALDGGSDIPHSDKRFAGFDKEKQELDAEVHRKYIFGGHVFAYMKIWIEDEPEKYQTHFSEYIK
;
A
#
# COMPACT_ATOMS: atom_id res chain seq x y z
N MET A 1 0.69 -9.34 6.85
CA MET A 1 1.97 -9.90 7.38
C MET A 1 2.37 -9.20 8.66
N ALA A 2 2.52 -7.87 8.66
CA ALA A 2 2.82 -7.04 9.85
C ALA A 2 2.01 -7.44 11.10
N ARG A 3 0.67 -7.40 11.04
CA ARG A 3 -0.19 -7.81 12.17
C ARG A 3 0.08 -9.23 12.70
N ARG A 4 0.45 -10.18 11.84
CA ARG A 4 0.79 -11.55 12.29
C ARG A 4 2.11 -11.56 13.06
N ILE A 5 3.12 -10.83 12.56
CA ILE A 5 4.43 -10.72 13.23
C ILE A 5 4.28 -10.01 14.56
N LEU A 6 3.58 -8.87 14.59
CA LEU A 6 3.36 -8.11 15.82
C LEU A 6 2.59 -8.94 16.85
N LYS A 7 1.58 -9.71 16.43
CA LYS A 7 0.86 -10.62 17.33
C LYS A 7 1.77 -11.71 17.92
N THR A 8 2.66 -12.29 17.12
CA THR A 8 3.64 -13.28 17.62
C THR A 8 4.63 -12.67 18.60
N LEU A 9 4.95 -11.38 18.46
CA LEU A 9 5.82 -10.63 19.36
C LEU A 9 5.04 -9.96 20.50
N GLU A 10 3.72 -10.17 20.58
CA GLU A 10 2.82 -9.58 21.57
C GLU A 10 2.81 -8.04 21.53
N MET A 11 3.05 -7.46 20.35
CA MET A 11 3.22 -6.03 20.04
C MET A 11 2.02 -5.40 19.33
N ASP A 12 1.00 -6.19 19.05
CA ASP A 12 -0.09 -5.81 18.15
C ASP A 12 -1.06 -4.78 18.74
N GLU A 13 -1.21 -4.75 20.06
CA GLU A 13 -2.02 -3.72 20.75
C GLU A 13 -1.30 -2.38 20.88
N GLU A 14 0.02 -2.39 21.08
CA GLU A 14 0.80 -1.15 21.22
C GLU A 14 1.07 -0.49 19.87
N TYR A 15 1.23 -1.30 18.82
CA TYR A 15 1.50 -0.84 17.47
C TYR A 15 0.38 -1.27 16.51
N GLU A 16 -0.78 -0.64 16.66
CA GLU A 16 -1.96 -0.89 15.81
C GLU A 16 -1.71 -0.51 14.34
N GLY A 17 -0.91 0.52 14.11
CA GLY A 17 -0.61 1.06 12.78
C GLY A 17 -1.61 2.14 12.35
N ASN A 18 -1.78 2.32 11.04
CA ASN A 18 -2.78 3.22 10.47
C ASN A 18 -4.04 2.45 10.09
N VAL A 19 -5.06 2.51 10.96
CA VAL A 19 -6.30 1.73 10.83
C VAL A 19 -7.16 2.18 9.63
N GLU A 20 -7.10 3.46 9.26
CA GLU A 20 -7.98 4.04 8.23
C GLU A 20 -7.43 3.92 6.81
N ALA A 21 -6.15 3.59 6.66
CA ALA A 21 -5.43 3.58 5.39
C ALA A 21 -5.70 4.87 4.57
N THR A 22 -5.37 6.02 5.19
CA THR A 22 -5.61 7.36 4.63
C THR A 22 -4.90 7.60 3.29
N GLY A 23 -3.87 6.82 2.98
CA GLY A 23 -3.02 7.00 1.80
C GLY A 23 -1.86 7.97 2.02
N GLU A 24 -1.78 8.59 3.19
CA GLU A 24 -0.66 9.41 3.61
C GLU A 24 0.54 8.54 3.97
N ASP A 25 1.73 9.15 4.04
CA ASP A 25 2.91 8.48 4.56
C ASP A 25 2.72 8.13 6.04
N TYR A 26 3.21 6.97 6.47
CA TYR A 26 3.05 6.52 7.85
C TYR A 26 4.33 5.87 8.36
N SER A 27 4.85 6.42 9.44
CA SER A 27 5.94 5.85 10.22
C SER A 27 5.46 5.63 11.65
N VAL A 28 5.71 4.44 12.18
CA VAL A 28 5.35 4.12 13.56
C VAL A 28 6.35 4.79 14.51
N GLU A 29 5.84 5.53 15.48
CA GLU A 29 6.65 6.17 16.50
C GLU A 29 7.01 5.19 17.62
N PRO A 30 8.22 5.28 18.21
CA PRO A 30 8.60 4.42 19.33
C PRO A 30 7.78 4.75 20.57
N ALA A 31 7.37 3.70 21.29
CA ALA A 31 6.69 3.83 22.57
C ALA A 31 7.73 3.81 23.70
N ASP A 32 7.32 4.19 24.91
CA ASP A 32 8.20 4.21 26.07
C ASP A 32 8.60 2.80 26.55
N SER A 33 7.79 1.80 26.25
CA SER A 33 7.97 0.44 26.80
C SER A 33 8.98 -0.37 25.99
N ARG A 34 8.73 -0.54 24.70
CA ARG A 34 9.57 -1.25 23.73
C ARG A 34 9.55 -0.49 22.42
N ARG A 35 10.54 -0.74 21.56
CA ARG A 35 10.59 -0.16 20.21
C ARG A 35 9.78 -1.02 19.24
N PRO A 36 9.24 -0.44 18.15
CA PRO A 36 8.50 -1.18 17.14
C PRO A 36 9.38 -2.21 16.45
N PHE A 37 8.75 -3.26 15.92
CA PHE A 37 9.46 -4.28 15.17
C PHE A 37 10.06 -3.66 13.89
N ARG A 38 11.39 -3.66 13.82
CA ARG A 38 12.11 -3.08 12.70
C ARG A 38 12.46 -4.11 11.65
N ALA A 39 12.14 -3.82 10.40
CA ALA A 39 12.51 -4.62 9.24
C ALA A 39 13.12 -3.76 8.13
N LEU A 40 13.75 -4.42 7.15
CA LEU A 40 14.28 -3.79 5.95
C LEU A 40 13.54 -4.35 4.73
N LEU A 41 13.17 -3.45 3.81
CA LEU A 41 12.58 -3.87 2.55
C LEU A 41 13.66 -4.46 1.63
N ASP A 42 13.53 -5.75 1.32
CA ASP A 42 14.30 -6.40 0.26
C ASP A 42 13.45 -6.47 -1.02
N VAL A 43 13.89 -5.78 -2.07
CA VAL A 43 13.23 -5.76 -3.39
C VAL A 43 13.76 -6.86 -4.32
N GLY A 44 14.81 -7.58 -3.92
CA GLY A 44 15.51 -8.55 -4.75
C GLY A 44 15.99 -7.94 -6.06
N LEU A 45 15.63 -8.59 -7.18
CA LEU A 45 15.98 -8.15 -8.54
C LEU A 45 14.94 -7.21 -9.17
N VAL A 46 13.89 -6.85 -8.43
CA VAL A 46 12.82 -5.99 -8.95
C VAL A 46 13.34 -4.56 -9.10
N LYS A 47 13.10 -3.96 -10.27
CA LYS A 47 13.45 -2.55 -10.51
C LYS A 47 12.61 -1.62 -9.62
N THR A 48 13.28 -0.73 -8.90
CA THR A 48 12.64 0.27 -8.03
C THR A 48 11.99 1.40 -8.84
N THR A 49 10.75 1.18 -9.28
CA THR A 49 9.94 2.18 -9.99
C THR A 49 8.85 2.75 -9.07
N THR A 50 8.48 4.01 -9.29
CA THR A 50 7.37 4.65 -8.57
C THR A 50 6.06 3.95 -8.93
N GLY A 51 5.25 3.60 -7.93
CA GLY A 51 4.00 2.85 -8.10
C GLY A 51 4.17 1.33 -8.26
N ASN A 52 5.37 0.78 -8.05
CA ASN A 52 5.56 -0.67 -8.08
C ASN A 52 4.83 -1.35 -6.90
N ARG A 53 4.23 -2.52 -7.15
CA ARG A 53 3.48 -3.30 -6.15
C ARG A 53 4.31 -3.70 -4.93
N VAL A 54 5.64 -3.83 -5.07
CA VAL A 54 6.54 -4.07 -3.93
C VAL A 54 6.44 -2.95 -2.89
N PHE A 55 6.30 -1.70 -3.33
CA PHE A 55 6.08 -0.56 -2.43
C PHE A 55 4.64 -0.49 -1.90
N GLY A 56 3.67 -1.11 -2.58
CA GLY A 56 2.34 -1.35 -2.00
C GLY A 56 2.38 -2.34 -0.83
N ALA A 57 3.20 -3.39 -0.94
CA ALA A 57 3.44 -4.32 0.18
C ALA A 57 4.18 -3.64 1.34
N LEU A 58 5.16 -2.78 1.04
CA LEU A 58 5.79 -1.90 2.04
C LEU A 58 4.73 -1.06 2.77
N LYS A 59 3.87 -0.35 2.02
CA LYS A 59 2.82 0.50 2.61
C LYS A 59 1.91 -0.30 3.55
N GLY A 60 1.45 -1.48 3.13
CA GLY A 60 0.64 -2.35 3.98
C GLY A 60 1.37 -2.90 5.22
N ALA A 61 2.70 -2.96 5.21
CA ALA A 61 3.49 -3.33 6.39
C ALA A 61 3.62 -2.15 7.37
N LEU A 62 3.83 -0.94 6.85
CA LEU A 62 3.87 0.30 7.61
C LEU A 62 2.52 0.56 8.30
N ASP A 63 1.44 0.54 7.52
CA ASP A 63 0.07 0.71 8.04
C ASP A 63 -0.32 -0.39 9.02
N GLY A 64 0.37 -1.53 8.98
CA GLY A 64 0.18 -2.62 9.94
C GLY A 64 1.02 -2.49 11.22
N GLY A 65 1.77 -1.40 11.41
CA GLY A 65 2.55 -1.09 12.62
C GLY A 65 4.01 -1.55 12.61
N SER A 66 4.56 -1.98 11.47
CA SER A 66 5.99 -2.33 11.38
C SER A 66 6.84 -1.09 11.08
N ASP A 67 8.00 -0.98 11.74
CA ASP A 67 9.01 0.04 11.43
C ASP A 67 9.88 -0.42 10.26
N ILE A 68 9.73 0.22 9.11
CA ILE A 68 10.58 -0.04 7.95
C ILE A 68 11.10 1.31 7.46
N PRO A 69 12.42 1.58 7.47
CA PRO A 69 12.96 2.83 6.94
C PRO A 69 12.59 3.02 5.46
N HIS A 70 11.92 4.12 5.12
CA HIS A 70 11.40 4.36 3.77
C HIS A 70 11.34 5.86 3.41
N SER A 71 10.93 6.13 2.17
CA SER A 71 10.51 7.43 1.68
C SER A 71 9.31 7.24 0.75
N ASP A 72 8.39 8.19 0.80
CA ASP A 72 7.19 8.33 -0.04
C ASP A 72 7.44 8.41 -1.57
N LYS A 73 8.66 8.75 -2.00
CA LYS A 73 9.06 8.95 -3.42
C LYS A 73 8.74 7.80 -4.38
N ARG A 74 8.51 6.60 -3.86
CA ARG A 74 8.21 5.39 -4.65
C ARG A 74 6.75 4.95 -4.57
N PHE A 75 5.92 5.61 -3.78
CA PHE A 75 4.50 5.32 -3.69
C PHE A 75 3.74 5.80 -4.94
N ALA A 76 2.63 5.12 -5.25
CA ALA A 76 1.72 5.55 -6.31
C ALA A 76 1.07 6.87 -5.91
N GLY A 77 1.06 7.87 -6.81
CA GLY A 77 0.60 9.23 -6.48
C GLY A 77 1.71 10.22 -6.15
N PHE A 78 2.97 9.77 -6.06
CA PHE A 78 4.09 10.69 -5.86
C PHE A 78 4.43 11.48 -7.15
N ASP A 79 4.40 12.81 -7.05
CA ASP A 79 4.80 13.74 -8.10
C ASP A 79 6.29 14.12 -7.94
N LYS A 80 7.10 13.83 -8.95
CA LYS A 80 8.54 14.10 -8.92
C LYS A 80 8.90 15.59 -9.05
N GLU A 81 8.05 16.37 -9.70
CA GLU A 81 8.27 17.80 -9.92
C GLU A 81 7.91 18.58 -8.65
N LYS A 82 6.78 18.24 -8.03
CA LYS A 82 6.33 18.85 -6.78
C LYS A 82 7.01 18.27 -5.54
N GLN A 83 7.63 17.09 -5.69
CA GLN A 83 8.22 16.32 -4.59
C GLN A 83 7.21 15.99 -3.47
N GLU A 84 5.97 15.70 -3.85
CA GLU A 84 4.85 15.53 -2.93
C GLU A 84 4.04 14.27 -3.28
N LEU A 85 3.54 13.60 -2.25
CA LEU A 85 2.63 12.46 -2.39
C LEU A 85 1.17 12.94 -2.40
N ASP A 86 0.45 12.64 -3.49
CA ASP A 86 -1.00 12.75 -3.51
C ASP A 86 -1.62 11.55 -2.77
N ALA A 87 -2.08 11.80 -1.54
CA ALA A 87 -2.68 10.80 -0.67
C ALA A 87 -4.00 10.23 -1.23
N GLU A 88 -4.79 11.02 -1.96
CA GLU A 88 -6.04 10.55 -2.55
C GLU A 88 -5.78 9.55 -3.68
N VAL A 89 -4.81 9.86 -4.55
CA VAL A 89 -4.35 8.93 -5.58
C VAL A 89 -3.75 7.70 -4.94
N HIS A 90 -2.89 7.84 -3.92
CA HIS A 90 -2.30 6.70 -3.24
C HIS A 90 -3.37 5.78 -2.64
N ARG A 91 -4.33 6.35 -1.93
CA ARG A 91 -5.48 5.65 -1.36
C ARG A 91 -6.31 4.93 -2.43
N LYS A 92 -6.55 5.59 -3.58
CA LYS A 92 -7.22 4.95 -4.72
C LYS A 92 -6.46 3.71 -5.20
N TYR A 93 -5.14 3.71 -5.17
CA TYR A 93 -4.35 2.52 -5.53
C TYR A 93 -4.44 1.42 -4.47
N ILE A 94 -4.43 1.77 -3.18
CA ILE A 94 -4.60 0.82 -2.05
C ILE A 94 -5.91 0.03 -2.19
N PHE A 95 -7.02 0.73 -2.46
CA PHE A 95 -8.34 0.10 -2.60
C PHE A 95 -8.64 -0.44 -4.01
N GLY A 96 -7.66 -0.47 -4.92
CA GLY A 96 -7.85 -0.99 -6.28
C GLY A 96 -8.75 -0.12 -7.17
N GLY A 97 -8.98 1.14 -6.80
CA GLY A 97 -9.84 2.07 -7.55
C GLY A 97 -9.34 2.38 -8.97
N HIS A 98 -8.06 2.14 -9.28
CA HIS A 98 -7.53 2.19 -10.64
C HIS A 98 -8.05 1.03 -11.51
N VAL A 99 -8.17 -0.18 -10.93
CA VAL A 99 -8.78 -1.33 -11.60
C VAL A 99 -10.26 -1.08 -11.82
N PHE A 100 -10.96 -0.56 -10.81
CA PHE A 100 -12.38 -0.23 -10.92
C PHE A 100 -12.67 0.83 -11.99
N ALA A 101 -11.86 1.89 -12.06
CA ALA A 101 -11.99 2.91 -13.11
C ALA A 101 -11.81 2.30 -14.50
N TYR A 102 -10.86 1.37 -14.65
CA TYR A 102 -10.63 0.67 -15.90
C TYR A 102 -11.78 -0.28 -16.28
N MET A 103 -12.35 -0.99 -15.29
CA MET A 103 -13.54 -1.81 -15.48
C MET A 103 -14.71 -0.98 -16.00
N LYS A 104 -14.99 0.19 -15.42
CA LYS A 104 -16.08 1.07 -15.85
C LYS A 104 -15.98 1.49 -17.31
N ILE A 105 -14.79 1.90 -17.75
CA ILE A 105 -14.55 2.31 -19.15
C ILE A 105 -14.96 1.17 -20.10
N TRP A 106 -14.59 -0.08 -19.81
CA TRP A 106 -14.93 -1.20 -20.68
C TRP A 106 -16.38 -1.66 -20.60
N ILE A 107 -17.05 -1.48 -19.46
CA ILE A 107 -18.49 -1.74 -19.38
C ILE A 107 -19.26 -0.82 -20.34
N GLU A 108 -18.81 0.43 -20.49
CA GLU A 108 -19.45 1.44 -21.35
C GLU A 108 -19.00 1.30 -22.81
N ASP A 109 -17.70 1.18 -23.08
CA ASP A 109 -17.15 1.25 -24.43
C ASP A 109 -17.08 -0.12 -25.14
N GLU A 110 -16.70 -1.19 -24.43
CA GLU A 110 -16.43 -2.51 -25.02
C GLU A 110 -16.81 -3.69 -24.07
N PRO A 111 -18.12 -4.00 -23.92
CA PRO A 111 -18.59 -4.99 -22.95
C PRO A 111 -18.01 -6.40 -23.14
N GLU A 112 -17.65 -6.77 -24.37
CA GLU A 112 -17.02 -8.06 -24.67
C GLU A 112 -15.62 -8.18 -24.06
N LYS A 113 -14.82 -7.10 -24.10
CA LYS A 113 -13.52 -7.04 -23.42
C LYS A 113 -13.70 -7.09 -21.91
N TYR A 114 -14.71 -6.43 -21.37
CA TYR A 114 -15.03 -6.53 -19.95
C TYR A 114 -15.32 -7.99 -19.54
N GLN A 115 -16.17 -8.70 -20.29
CA GLN A 115 -16.52 -10.09 -20.00
C GLN A 115 -15.33 -11.04 -20.04
N THR A 116 -14.41 -10.85 -20.99
CA THR A 116 -13.23 -11.71 -21.14
C THR A 116 -12.18 -11.42 -20.07
N HIS A 117 -11.80 -10.15 -19.88
CA HIS A 117 -10.72 -9.76 -18.96
C HIS A 117 -11.13 -9.82 -17.48
N PHE A 118 -12.42 -9.59 -17.16
CA PHE A 118 -12.94 -9.59 -15.80
C PHE A 118 -13.94 -10.72 -15.54
N SER A 119 -13.84 -11.81 -16.31
CA SER A 119 -14.71 -12.99 -16.18
C SER A 119 -14.87 -13.48 -14.75
N GLU A 120 -13.79 -13.55 -13.96
CA GLU A 120 -13.85 -13.97 -12.55
C GLU A 120 -14.65 -13.03 -11.63
N TYR A 121 -14.81 -11.76 -11.99
CA TYR A 121 -15.65 -10.80 -11.23
C TYR A 121 -17.14 -10.88 -11.59
N ILE A 122 -17.48 -11.56 -12.70
CA ILE A 122 -18.85 -11.62 -13.24
C ILE A 122 -19.54 -12.95 -12.88
N LYS A 123 -18.78 -13.98 -12.52
CA LYS A 123 -19.30 -15.27 -12.05
C LYS A 123 -20.16 -15.13 -10.80
#